data_AF-A0A0F8ZGH3-F1
#
_entry.id   AF-A0A0F8ZGH3-F1
#
_cell.length_a   1.000
_cell.length_b   1.000
_cell.length_c   1.000
_cell.angle_alpha   90.00
_cell.angle_beta   90.00
_cell.angle_gamma   90.00
#
_symmetry.space_group_name_H-M   'P 1'
#
loop_
_entity.id
_entity.type
_entity.pdbx_description
1 polymer ?
#
loop_
_entity_poly.entity_id
_entity_poly.type
_entity_poly.pdbx_seq_one_letter_code
_entity_poly.pdbx_strand_id
1 'polypeptide(L)'
;GRRLGDRGNRRRTMAGGRKNQGGPDIRVDLAPFNPIGPHTQNASLATAQTIALPGAGTAAQRVDRIIVQAFDQNIRYTLDGAAPTPTFGFRLTATNDPIMIPLGPDTLLRFIEEAATAILSYVWGE
;
A
#
# COMPACT_ATOMS: atom_id res chain seq x y z
N GLY A 1 -23.53 16.79 -79.07
CA GLY A 1 -23.85 15.36 -78.85
C GLY A 1 -23.63 15.03 -77.39
N ARG A 2 -24.63 14.40 -76.75
CA ARG A 2 -24.57 13.95 -75.34
C ARG A 2 -23.51 12.85 -75.17
N ARG A 3 -22.85 12.81 -74.01
CA ARG A 3 -22.57 11.55 -73.27
C ARG A 3 -22.28 11.85 -71.79
N LEU A 4 -23.18 11.34 -70.95
CA LEU A 4 -23.03 11.11 -69.52
C LEU A 4 -22.19 9.84 -69.27
N GLY A 5 -21.53 9.81 -68.12
CA GLY A 5 -20.86 8.64 -67.49
C GLY A 5 -19.43 9.00 -67.11
N ASP A 6 -18.88 8.67 -65.94
CA ASP A 6 -19.33 7.88 -64.80
C ASP A 6 -18.36 8.17 -63.62
N ARG A 7 -18.78 7.72 -62.44
CA ARG A 7 -18.28 7.93 -61.08
C ARG A 7 -16.82 7.51 -60.86
N GLY A 8 -16.15 8.21 -59.94
CA GLY A 8 -14.79 7.90 -59.49
C GLY A 8 -14.44 8.50 -58.14
N ASN A 9 -15.19 8.08 -57.12
CA ASN A 9 -15.01 8.27 -55.67
C ASN A 9 -13.54 8.41 -55.20
N ARG A 10 -13.13 9.61 -54.77
CA ARG A 10 -11.92 9.82 -53.95
C ARG A 10 -12.28 10.45 -52.61
N ARG A 11 -12.60 9.55 -51.68
CA ARG A 11 -12.30 9.57 -50.23
C ARG A 11 -11.85 10.93 -49.67
N ARG A 12 -12.81 11.71 -49.15
CA ARG A 12 -12.54 12.59 -48.01
C ARG A 12 -12.81 11.78 -46.75
N THR A 13 -11.76 11.22 -46.18
CA THR A 13 -11.81 10.63 -44.84
C THR A 13 -12.19 11.74 -43.86
N MET A 14 -13.31 11.56 -43.20
CA MET A 14 -13.88 12.46 -42.20
C MET A 14 -12.91 12.62 -41.02
N ALA A 15 -12.26 13.78 -40.93
CA ALA A 15 -11.66 14.23 -39.69
C ALA A 15 -12.77 14.79 -38.80
N GLY A 16 -13.16 14.05 -37.76
CA GLY A 16 -14.23 14.47 -36.87
C GLY A 16 -14.54 13.46 -35.77
N GLY A 17 -13.51 12.85 -35.20
CA GLY A 17 -13.64 11.90 -34.10
C GLY A 17 -12.68 12.26 -32.96
N ARG A 18 -12.84 13.44 -32.35
CA ARG A 18 -12.31 13.66 -30.99
C ARG A 18 -13.43 13.38 -30.02
N LYS A 19 -13.63 12.10 -29.71
CA LYS A 19 -14.35 11.69 -28.50
C LYS A 19 -13.56 12.25 -27.33
N ASN A 20 -14.11 13.28 -26.68
CA ASN A 20 -13.95 13.63 -25.28
C ASN A 20 -12.79 12.93 -24.56
N GLN A 21 -11.58 13.47 -24.71
CA GLN A 21 -10.44 13.19 -23.83
C GLN A 21 -9.90 14.54 -23.37
N GLY A 22 -10.38 14.99 -22.22
CA GLY A 22 -10.01 16.28 -21.66
C GLY A 22 -10.58 16.51 -20.27
N GLY A 23 -10.94 15.44 -19.54
CA GLY A 23 -10.86 15.52 -18.10
C GLY A 23 -9.38 15.50 -17.73
N PRO A 24 -8.92 16.24 -16.70
CA PRO A 24 -7.58 16.02 -16.19
C PRO A 24 -7.51 14.56 -15.74
N ASP A 25 -6.73 13.75 -16.46
CA ASP A 25 -6.25 12.48 -15.92
C ASP A 25 -5.44 12.84 -14.68
N ILE A 26 -6.08 12.81 -13.50
CA ILE A 26 -5.37 12.88 -12.23
C ILE A 26 -4.62 11.56 -12.12
N ARG A 27 -3.41 11.53 -12.67
CA ARG A 27 -2.45 10.48 -12.40
C ARG A 27 -2.01 10.69 -10.96
N VAL A 28 -2.49 9.83 -10.07
CA VAL A 28 -1.95 9.72 -8.73
C VAL A 28 -0.57 9.09 -8.90
N ASP A 29 0.46 9.93 -8.92
CA ASP A 29 1.86 9.48 -8.92
C ASP A 29 2.16 9.00 -7.49
N LEU A 30 1.92 7.71 -7.25
CA LEU A 30 2.31 7.08 -6.00
C LEU A 30 3.83 6.92 -6.05
N ALA A 31 4.54 7.65 -5.18
CA ALA A 31 5.96 7.45 -4.99
C ALA A 31 6.23 5.95 -4.73
N PRO A 32 7.22 5.35 -5.41
CA PRO A 32 7.54 3.94 -5.21
C PRO A 32 8.02 3.71 -3.77
N PHE A 33 7.62 2.59 -3.18
CA PHE A 33 8.10 2.19 -1.85
C PHE A 33 9.60 1.88 -1.89
N ASN A 34 10.38 2.59 -1.09
CA ASN A 34 11.81 2.32 -0.91
C ASN A 34 12.07 1.70 0.47
N PRO A 35 12.48 0.42 0.57
CA PRO A 35 12.74 -0.23 1.86
C PRO A 35 13.88 0.46 2.62
N ILE A 36 13.67 0.74 3.90
CA ILE A 36 14.67 1.25 4.83
C ILE A 36 14.96 0.16 5.87
N GLY A 37 16.13 -0.46 5.76
CA GLY A 37 16.54 -1.57 6.62
C GLY A 37 16.07 -2.94 6.13
N PRO A 38 16.29 -4.00 6.94
CA PRO A 38 15.97 -5.36 6.55
C PRO A 38 14.48 -5.69 6.71
N HIS A 39 14.03 -6.68 5.93
CA HIS A 39 12.81 -7.41 6.28
C HIS A 39 13.00 -8.11 7.63
N THR A 40 12.05 -7.92 8.54
CA THR A 40 12.12 -8.45 9.90
C THR A 40 10.93 -9.37 10.16
N GLN A 41 11.17 -10.43 10.92
CA GLN A 41 10.12 -11.33 11.40
C GLN A 41 10.16 -11.45 12.91
N ASN A 42 8.99 -11.29 13.53
CA ASN A 42 8.77 -11.63 14.94
C ASN A 42 7.98 -12.93 14.99
N ALA A 43 8.67 -14.02 15.32
CA ALA A 43 8.08 -15.36 15.36
C ALA A 43 7.23 -15.63 16.62
N SER A 44 7.18 -14.68 17.55
CA SER A 44 6.30 -14.73 18.71
C SER A 44 5.86 -13.33 19.11
N LEU A 45 4.55 -13.17 19.28
CA LEU A 45 3.88 -11.98 19.78
C LEU A 45 3.01 -12.32 21.01
N ALA A 46 3.47 -13.25 21.85
CA ALA A 46 2.75 -13.71 23.04
C ALA A 46 2.44 -12.61 24.07
N THR A 47 3.14 -11.48 23.97
CA THR A 47 2.82 -10.24 24.70
C THR A 47 2.85 -9.08 23.72
N ALA A 48 2.18 -7.98 24.07
CA ALA A 48 2.15 -6.78 23.23
C ALA A 48 3.56 -6.19 23.05
N GLN A 49 4.09 -6.25 21.84
CA GLN A 49 5.42 -5.74 21.48
C GLN A 49 5.30 -4.39 20.78
N THR A 50 6.18 -3.46 21.15
CA THR A 50 6.39 -2.23 20.38
C THR A 50 7.40 -2.51 19.27
N ILE A 51 7.09 -2.09 18.05
CA ILE A 51 8.02 -2.20 16.92
C ILE A 51 8.67 -0.82 16.73
N ALA A 52 9.97 -0.75 16.98
CA ALA A 52 10.73 0.49 16.88
C ALA A 52 11.21 0.74 15.45
N LEU A 53 11.34 2.02 15.09
CA LEU A 53 11.92 2.46 13.83
C LEU A 53 13.32 1.87 13.62
N PRO A 54 13.75 1.66 12.36
CA PRO A 54 15.04 1.09 12.05
C PRO A 54 16.15 2.10 12.38
N GLY A 55 16.82 1.90 13.52
CA GLY A 55 17.97 2.68 13.95
C GLY A 55 17.61 4.06 14.53
N ALA A 56 18.62 4.93 14.61
CA ALA A 56 18.51 6.31 15.06
C ALA A 56 19.04 7.28 13.98
N GLY A 57 18.72 8.56 14.09
CA GLY A 57 19.24 9.60 13.19
C GLY A 57 18.50 9.69 11.85
N THR A 58 19.22 9.93 10.76
CA THR A 58 18.64 10.30 9.44
C THR A 58 17.83 9.19 8.78
N ALA A 59 18.14 7.91 9.04
CA ALA A 59 17.35 6.80 8.52
C ALA A 59 15.94 6.77 9.14
N ALA A 60 15.83 6.98 10.45
CA ALA A 60 14.54 7.06 11.14
C ALA A 60 13.72 8.28 10.70
N GLN A 61 14.37 9.39 10.33
CA GLN A 61 13.69 10.60 9.83
C GLN A 61 13.05 10.45 8.45
N ARG A 62 13.47 9.44 7.68
CA ARG A 62 12.95 9.17 6.35
C ARG A 62 11.72 8.27 6.36
N VAL A 63 11.59 7.41 7.37
CA VAL A 63 10.50 6.45 7.44
C VAL A 63 9.17 7.18 7.59
N ASP A 64 8.28 6.98 6.63
CA ASP A 64 6.92 7.53 6.65
C ASP A 64 5.85 6.43 6.53
N ARG A 65 6.26 5.16 6.37
CA ARG A 65 5.36 4.01 6.27
C ARG A 65 6.03 2.68 6.64
N ILE A 66 5.20 1.70 6.95
CA ILE A 66 5.61 0.30 7.16
C ILE A 66 4.71 -0.61 6.33
N ILE A 67 5.29 -1.65 5.74
CA ILE A 67 4.53 -2.78 5.17
C ILE A 67 4.54 -3.91 6.19
N VAL A 68 3.37 -4.44 6.53
CA VAL A 68 3.19 -5.51 7.52
C VAL A 68 2.33 -6.63 6.98
N GLN A 69 2.63 -7.87 7.39
CA GLN A 69 1.85 -9.06 7.09
C GLN A 69 1.85 -10.01 8.29
N ALA A 70 0.71 -10.65 8.54
CA ALA A 70 0.59 -11.74 9.50
C ALA A 70 0.70 -13.08 8.78
N PHE A 71 1.32 -14.06 9.42
CA PHE A 71 1.30 -15.47 9.00
C PHE A 71 0.82 -16.36 10.14
N ASP A 72 0.31 -17.54 9.79
CA ASP A 72 -0.24 -18.60 10.64
C ASP A 72 -1.47 -18.23 11.47
N GLN A 73 -1.44 -17.12 12.22
CA GLN A 73 -2.55 -16.61 13.03
C GLN A 73 -2.70 -15.09 12.87
N ASN A 74 -3.87 -14.59 13.25
CA ASN A 74 -4.15 -13.15 13.17
C ASN A 74 -3.39 -12.38 14.24
N ILE A 75 -3.16 -11.10 13.95
CA ILE A 75 -2.46 -10.18 14.84
C ILE A 75 -3.35 -8.98 15.13
N ARG A 76 -3.33 -8.50 16.37
CA ARG A 76 -3.97 -7.24 16.78
C ARG A 76 -2.93 -6.15 16.90
N TYR A 77 -3.28 -4.95 16.45
CA TYR A 77 -2.39 -3.80 16.52
C TYR A 77 -3.08 -2.49 16.82
N THR A 78 -2.31 -1.58 17.38
CA THR A 78 -2.68 -0.19 17.67
C THR A 78 -1.63 0.75 17.07
N LEU A 79 -2.03 2.01 16.88
CA LEU A 79 -1.21 3.06 16.26
C LEU A 79 -0.85 4.18 17.24
N ASP A 80 -1.41 4.15 18.45
CA ASP A 80 -1.35 5.20 19.47
C ASP A 80 -0.53 4.77 20.70
N GLY A 81 0.14 3.62 20.64
CA GLY A 81 0.95 3.08 21.73
C GLY A 81 0.14 2.39 22.84
N ALA A 82 -1.19 2.37 22.76
CA ALA A 82 -2.03 1.56 23.65
C ALA A 82 -1.70 0.07 23.46
N ALA A 83 -1.71 -0.72 24.54
CA ALA A 83 -1.44 -2.15 24.41
C ALA A 83 -2.62 -2.85 23.70
N PRO A 84 -2.42 -3.47 22.53
CA PRO A 84 -3.45 -4.34 21.96
C PRO A 84 -3.65 -5.57 22.85
N THR A 85 -4.83 -6.17 22.77
CA THR A 85 -5.14 -7.48 23.36
C THR A 85 -5.68 -8.39 22.26
N PRO A 86 -5.85 -9.71 22.49
CA PRO A 86 -6.42 -10.60 21.47
C PRO A 86 -7.79 -10.15 20.92
N THR A 87 -8.51 -9.28 21.64
CA THR A 87 -9.82 -8.76 21.23
C THR A 87 -9.85 -7.24 21.03
N PHE A 88 -8.75 -6.53 21.25
CA PHE A 88 -8.67 -5.06 21.16
C PHE A 88 -7.59 -4.60 20.17
N GLY A 89 -7.96 -3.65 19.30
CA GLY A 89 -7.12 -3.12 18.23
C GLY A 89 -7.59 -3.54 16.83
N PHE A 90 -6.95 -2.99 15.81
CA PHE A 90 -7.14 -3.39 14.42
C PHE A 90 -6.62 -4.81 14.20
N ARG A 91 -7.23 -5.53 13.27
CA ARG A 91 -6.85 -6.92 12.96
C ARG A 91 -6.08 -6.99 11.66
N LEU A 92 -4.88 -7.56 11.72
CA LEU A 92 -4.10 -8.00 10.58
C LEU A 92 -4.36 -9.49 10.37
N THR A 93 -5.04 -9.84 9.28
CA THR A 93 -5.47 -11.21 8.99
C THR A 93 -4.37 -12.00 8.30
N ALA A 94 -4.09 -13.22 8.75
CA ALA A 94 -2.95 -14.04 8.26
C ALA A 94 -3.01 -14.44 6.78
N THR A 95 -4.20 -14.41 6.18
CA THR A 95 -4.42 -14.78 4.78
C THR A 95 -4.47 -13.59 3.85
N ASN A 96 -4.37 -12.37 4.37
CA ASN A 96 -4.44 -11.16 3.56
C ASN A 96 -3.07 -10.82 2.99
N ASP A 97 -3.10 -10.14 1.84
CA ASP A 97 -1.93 -9.47 1.30
C ASP A 97 -1.34 -8.48 2.32
N PRO A 98 -0.03 -8.19 2.24
CA PRO A 98 0.59 -7.18 3.08
C PRO A 98 -0.15 -5.85 3.02
N ILE A 99 -0.31 -5.20 4.17
CA ILE A 99 -0.89 -3.86 4.23
C ILE A 99 0.21 -2.83 4.45
N MET A 100 0.02 -1.64 3.88
CA MET A 100 0.88 -0.49 4.13
C MET A 100 0.21 0.43 5.15
N ILE A 101 0.93 0.73 6.24
CA ILE A 101 0.48 1.64 7.29
C ILE A 101 1.32 2.92 7.19
N PRO A 102 0.73 4.06 6.81
CA PRO A 102 1.38 5.37 6.91
C PRO A 102 1.68 5.73 8.36
N LEU A 103 2.80 6.41 8.61
CA LEU A 103 3.23 6.85 9.93
C LEU A 103 3.16 8.37 10.02
N GLY A 104 2.46 8.85 11.04
CA GLY A 104 2.56 10.23 11.50
C GLY A 104 3.63 10.39 12.57
N PRO A 105 3.94 11.63 12.97
CA PRO A 105 4.93 11.92 14.01
C PRO A 105 4.64 11.25 15.36
N ASP A 106 3.36 10.98 15.65
CA ASP A 106 2.92 10.37 16.91
C ASP A 106 2.49 8.90 16.76
N THR A 107 2.78 8.27 15.61
CA THR A 107 2.42 6.86 15.41
C THR A 107 3.32 5.94 16.23
N LEU A 108 2.72 5.23 17.17
CA LEU A 108 3.37 4.26 18.05
C LEU A 108 2.75 2.88 17.83
N LEU A 109 3.44 2.07 17.03
CA LEU A 109 2.97 0.74 16.64
C LEU A 109 3.19 -0.28 17.74
N ARG A 110 2.12 -0.99 18.10
CA ARG A 110 2.18 -2.17 18.98
C ARG A 110 1.40 -3.32 18.41
N PHE A 111 1.91 -4.54 18.57
CA PHE A 111 1.32 -5.76 18.03
C PHE A 111 1.25 -6.86 19.08
N ILE A 112 0.20 -7.69 19.03
CA ILE A 112 0.05 -8.91 19.83
C ILE A 112 -0.61 -9.98 18.98
N GLU A 113 -0.30 -11.25 19.23
CA GLU A 113 -1.02 -12.35 18.60
C GLU A 113 -2.48 -12.42 19.08
N GLU A 114 -3.43 -12.63 18.17
CA GLU A 114 -4.82 -12.94 18.53
C GLU A 114 -4.93 -14.38 19.05
N ALA A 115 -4.08 -15.26 18.54
CA ALA A 115 -3.89 -16.64 18.99
C ALA A 115 -2.42 -17.03 18.86
N ALA A 116 -1.96 -17.95 19.71
CA ALA A 116 -0.58 -18.41 19.75
C ALA A 116 -0.05 -18.81 18.37
N THR A 117 1.24 -18.56 18.14
CA THR A 117 2.01 -18.85 16.92
C THR A 117 1.82 -17.86 15.77
N ALA A 118 1.26 -16.68 16.01
CA ALA A 118 1.23 -15.65 14.98
C ALA A 118 2.65 -15.16 14.67
N ILE A 119 2.96 -15.00 13.38
CA ILE A 119 4.23 -14.43 12.92
C ILE A 119 3.94 -13.08 12.26
N LEU A 120 4.60 -12.02 12.75
CA LEU A 120 4.60 -10.72 12.08
C LEU A 120 5.80 -10.63 11.15
N SER A 121 5.58 -10.34 9.88
CA SER A 121 6.62 -9.94 8.93
C SER A 121 6.45 -8.48 8.57
N TYR A 122 7.54 -7.72 8.54
CA TYR A 122 7.46 -6.29 8.25
C TYR A 122 8.74 -5.72 7.63
N VAL A 123 8.59 -4.58 6.97
CA VAL A 123 9.70 -3.74 6.49
C VAL A 123 9.28 -2.26 6.51
N TRP A 124 10.20 -1.38 6.90
CA TRP A 124 9.98 0.07 6.93
C TRP A 124 10.31 0.69 5.57
N GLY A 125 9.77 1.86 5.26
CA GLY A 125 10.13 2.56 4.03
C GLY A 125 9.70 4.02 3.96
N GLU A 126 10.05 4.61 2.81
CA GLU A 126 9.65 5.94 2.33
C GLU A 126 8.99 5.87 0.95
#